data_AF-A0A2R5GHL6-F1
#
_entry.id   AF-A0A2R5GHL6-F1
#
_cell.length_a   1.000
_cell.length_b   1.000
_cell.length_c   1.000
_cell.angle_alpha   90.00
_cell.angle_beta   90.00
_cell.angle_gamma   90.00
#
_symmetry.space_group_name_H-M   'P 1'
#
loop_
_entity.id
_entity.type
_entity.pdbx_description
1 polymer ?
#
loop_
_entity_poly.entity_id
_entity_poly.type
_entity_poly.pdbx_seq_one_letter_code
_entity_poly.pdbx_strand_id
1 'polypeptide(L)'
;MSELGAADETKDTSRDEGEDDHRALPQGWEQCMSKSQNRIYYFQKATGKSVWTRKEVFDAERTSESDRKKRDRDASSDHVNDSDLKRSKRQGGAEDRDDRRRVAIIVPFRDLHQAQKRKEQLDKFVPHMHQFLSDNKEIASFHIFIVEQSDDGRKFNRGKLLNIGFKIAADPDHEDGPFDSFIFHDVDLLPQEALKPWYAKQPNVPLHIAKCWGRYNNNPKYFGGIVAFSRQDYTRIDGFPNTFWGWGGEDDELQKRVAAARLRIDAPRMGLPNAIVDLEAMNLKTKLDTLRKTDWKCNVKWEVQEEYNKMRGRAADVPWWGLAKLDFKEVAREKLDTHATKVTVDVLYNYNADGSEHWANRKLHWKDK
;
A
#
# COMPACT_ATOMS: atom_id res chain seq x y z
N MET A 1 -35.13 -51.89 18.43
CA MET A 1 -36.36 -52.13 17.63
C MET A 1 -37.02 -50.77 17.52
N SER A 2 -37.26 -50.15 16.37
CA SER A 2 -37.31 -50.51 14.95
C SER A 2 -37.38 -49.13 14.24
N GLU A 3 -36.54 -48.83 13.24
CA GLU A 3 -36.86 -48.91 11.78
C GLU A 3 -38.14 -48.12 11.41
N LEU A 4 -38.27 -47.28 10.36
CA LEU A 4 -37.60 -46.87 9.12
C LEU A 4 -38.31 -45.52 8.74
N GLY A 5 -37.76 -44.54 8.02
CA GLY A 5 -37.47 -44.58 6.59
C GLY A 5 -37.72 -43.20 5.94
N ALA A 6 -36.73 -42.79 5.13
CA ALA A 6 -36.65 -41.80 4.03
C ALA A 6 -37.79 -40.80 3.71
N ALA A 7 -37.40 -39.55 3.42
CA ALA A 7 -37.65 -38.89 2.12
C ALA A 7 -36.69 -37.69 1.89
N ASP A 8 -36.19 -37.63 0.66
CA ASP A 8 -35.33 -36.64 0.00
C ASP A 8 -36.17 -35.45 -0.49
N GLU A 9 -35.62 -34.22 -0.48
CA GLU A 9 -35.80 -33.23 -1.56
C GLU A 9 -34.99 -31.94 -1.32
N THR A 10 -34.24 -31.55 -2.35
CA THR A 10 -33.33 -30.40 -2.47
C THR A 10 -34.01 -29.12 -2.97
N LYS A 11 -33.31 -27.97 -2.76
CA LYS A 11 -33.45 -26.61 -3.36
C LYS A 11 -34.56 -25.74 -2.73
N ASP A 12 -34.46 -24.42 -2.63
CA ASP A 12 -33.74 -23.48 -3.47
C ASP A 12 -33.36 -22.18 -2.71
N THR A 13 -32.35 -21.54 -3.27
CA THR A 13 -31.80 -20.23 -3.01
C THR A 13 -32.79 -19.08 -3.24
N SER A 14 -32.87 -18.13 -2.31
CA SER A 14 -33.37 -16.77 -2.60
C SER A 14 -32.18 -15.82 -2.67
N ARG A 15 -31.75 -15.58 -3.91
CA ARG A 15 -30.94 -14.43 -4.33
C ARG A 15 -31.81 -13.19 -4.21
N ASP A 16 -31.26 -12.15 -3.59
CA ASP A 16 -31.86 -10.82 -3.57
C ASP A 16 -31.81 -10.23 -4.99
N GLU A 17 -32.99 -9.89 -5.50
CA GLU A 17 -33.26 -9.38 -6.84
C GLU A 17 -32.95 -7.87 -6.91
N GLY A 18 -32.19 -7.47 -7.92
CA GLY A 18 -31.90 -6.06 -8.23
C GLY A 18 -32.34 -5.71 -9.64
N GLU A 19 -33.53 -5.13 -9.72
CA GLU A 19 -34.11 -4.28 -10.79
C GLU A 19 -34.19 -4.86 -12.22
N ASP A 20 -35.40 -5.37 -12.53
CA ASP A 20 -35.88 -5.76 -13.85
C ASP A 20 -36.39 -4.51 -14.62
N ASP A 21 -35.62 -4.01 -15.58
CA ASP A 21 -36.06 -2.98 -16.53
C ASP A 21 -36.58 -3.67 -17.79
N HIS A 22 -37.90 -3.71 -18.00
CA HIS A 22 -38.59 -4.47 -19.07
C HIS A 22 -38.38 -3.96 -20.51
N ARG A 23 -37.29 -3.26 -20.82
CA ARG A 23 -37.02 -2.79 -22.20
C ARG A 23 -36.57 -3.94 -23.12
N ALA A 24 -36.88 -3.85 -24.41
CA ALA A 24 -36.28 -4.78 -25.38
C ALA A 24 -34.76 -4.55 -25.47
N LEU A 25 -33.99 -5.62 -25.70
CA LEU A 25 -32.54 -5.48 -25.92
C LEU A 25 -32.27 -4.72 -27.23
N PRO A 26 -31.19 -3.92 -27.28
CA PRO A 26 -30.65 -3.34 -28.50
C PRO A 26 -30.50 -4.32 -29.67
N GLN A 27 -30.60 -3.81 -30.90
CA GLN A 27 -30.53 -4.64 -32.09
C GLN A 27 -29.18 -5.40 -32.16
N GLY A 28 -29.24 -6.72 -32.27
CA GLY A 28 -28.07 -7.59 -32.37
C GLY A 28 -27.47 -8.04 -31.04
N TRP A 29 -28.06 -7.66 -29.91
CA TRP A 29 -27.75 -8.21 -28.59
C TRP A 29 -28.74 -9.30 -28.18
N GLU A 30 -28.22 -10.40 -27.67
CA GLU A 30 -29.00 -11.54 -27.19
C GLU A 30 -28.65 -11.88 -25.74
N GLN A 31 -29.64 -12.35 -24.98
CA GLN A 31 -29.45 -12.83 -23.62
C GLN A 31 -29.10 -14.32 -23.62
N CYS A 32 -28.04 -14.69 -22.93
CA CYS A 32 -27.52 -16.06 -22.89
C CYS A 32 -27.30 -16.52 -21.43
N MET A 33 -27.34 -17.83 -21.19
CA MET A 33 -27.02 -18.44 -19.90
C MET A 33 -25.62 -19.07 -19.94
N SER A 34 -24.73 -18.67 -19.02
CA SER A 34 -23.44 -19.33 -18.86
C SER A 34 -23.61 -20.63 -18.09
N LYS A 35 -23.38 -21.77 -18.76
CA LYS A 35 -23.46 -23.11 -18.13
C LYS A 35 -22.44 -23.32 -17.02
N SER A 36 -21.27 -22.66 -17.08
CA SER A 36 -20.19 -22.81 -16.09
C SER A 36 -20.37 -21.90 -14.87
N GLN A 37 -21.04 -20.75 -15.03
CA GLN A 37 -21.19 -19.76 -13.95
C GLN A 37 -22.63 -19.64 -13.45
N ASN A 38 -23.57 -20.40 -14.04
CA ASN A 38 -25.00 -20.38 -13.75
C ASN A 38 -25.55 -18.94 -13.62
N ARG A 39 -25.18 -18.09 -14.59
CA ARG A 39 -25.46 -16.66 -14.61
C ARG A 39 -25.73 -16.19 -16.04
N ILE A 40 -26.66 -15.25 -16.16
CA ILE A 40 -27.03 -14.58 -17.41
C ILE A 40 -25.89 -13.64 -17.86
N TYR A 41 -25.61 -13.65 -19.15
CA TYR A 41 -24.77 -12.67 -19.84
C TYR A 41 -25.43 -12.24 -21.14
N TYR A 42 -24.97 -11.14 -21.73
CA TYR A 42 -25.47 -10.60 -22.99
C TYR A 42 -24.36 -10.67 -24.03
N PHE A 43 -24.70 -11.12 -25.24
CA PHE A 43 -23.74 -11.33 -26.32
C PHE A 43 -24.16 -10.56 -27.57
N GLN A 44 -23.20 -9.93 -28.25
CA GLN A 44 -23.44 -9.20 -29.49
C GLN A 44 -22.95 -10.02 -30.69
N LYS A 45 -23.88 -10.56 -31.47
CA LYS A 45 -23.56 -11.51 -32.55
C LYS A 45 -22.66 -10.92 -33.65
N ALA A 46 -22.79 -9.63 -33.93
CA ALA A 46 -22.02 -8.96 -34.98
C ALA A 46 -20.54 -8.75 -34.62
N THR A 47 -20.21 -8.62 -33.34
CA THR A 47 -18.86 -8.26 -32.87
C THR A 47 -18.19 -9.35 -32.05
N GLY A 48 -18.96 -10.34 -31.58
CA GLY A 48 -18.47 -11.38 -30.68
C GLY A 48 -18.26 -10.90 -29.23
N LYS A 49 -18.68 -9.69 -28.87
CA LYS A 49 -18.52 -9.15 -27.50
C LYS A 49 -19.56 -9.73 -26.55
N SER A 50 -19.16 -9.96 -25.31
CA SER A 50 -20.05 -10.35 -24.21
C SER A 50 -19.91 -9.42 -23.00
N VAL A 51 -21.02 -9.17 -22.32
CA VAL A 51 -21.09 -8.35 -21.09
C VAL A 51 -21.98 -9.04 -20.06
N TRP A 52 -21.78 -8.77 -18.78
CA TRP A 52 -22.46 -9.49 -17.70
C TRP A 52 -23.65 -8.74 -17.11
N THR A 53 -23.83 -7.47 -17.48
CA THR A 53 -24.95 -6.65 -17.03
C THR A 53 -25.69 -6.03 -18.21
N ARG A 54 -27.00 -5.85 -18.04
CA ARG A 54 -27.87 -5.25 -19.05
C ARG A 54 -27.57 -3.77 -19.27
N LYS A 55 -27.14 -3.06 -18.21
CA LYS A 55 -26.72 -1.65 -18.28
C LYS A 55 -25.55 -1.44 -19.25
N GLU A 56 -24.54 -2.33 -19.19
CA GLU A 56 -23.39 -2.29 -20.10
C GLU A 56 -23.79 -2.44 -21.58
N VAL A 57 -24.85 -3.19 -21.88
CA VAL A 57 -25.40 -3.34 -23.24
C VAL A 57 -25.90 -2.00 -23.78
N PHE A 58 -26.72 -1.28 -23.01
CA PHE A 58 -27.29 0.00 -23.44
C PHE A 58 -26.27 1.14 -23.48
N ASP A 59 -25.26 1.11 -22.60
CA ASP A 59 -24.19 2.11 -22.60
C ASP A 59 -23.21 1.92 -23.79
N ALA A 60 -23.02 0.67 -24.24
CA ALA A 60 -22.26 0.36 -25.45
C ALA A 60 -22.94 0.83 -26.74
N GLU A 61 -24.28 0.86 -26.79
CA GLU A 61 -25.01 1.36 -27.96
C GLU A 61 -24.95 2.89 -28.01
N ARG A 62 -25.15 3.57 -26.88
CA ARG A 62 -25.09 5.05 -26.77
C ARG A 62 -23.75 5.63 -27.24
N THR A 63 -22.65 4.95 -26.92
CA THR A 63 -21.30 5.32 -27.39
C THR A 63 -21.16 5.15 -28.90
N SER A 64 -21.63 4.02 -29.45
CA SER A 64 -21.59 3.77 -30.90
C SER A 64 -22.41 4.76 -31.74
N GLU A 65 -23.54 5.24 -31.19
CA GLU A 65 -24.41 6.22 -31.84
C GLU A 65 -23.79 7.63 -31.84
N SER A 66 -23.09 7.99 -30.76
CA SER A 66 -22.31 9.23 -30.67
C SER A 66 -21.12 9.26 -31.64
N ASP A 67 -20.46 8.12 -31.86
CA ASP A 67 -19.34 7.97 -32.79
C ASP A 67 -19.76 7.94 -34.27
N ARG A 68 -21.02 7.60 -34.57
CA ARG A 68 -21.59 7.72 -35.92
C ARG A 68 -21.92 9.17 -36.26
N LYS A 69 -22.57 9.90 -35.35
CA LYS A 69 -22.88 11.34 -35.55
C LYS A 69 -21.66 12.24 -35.69
N LYS A 70 -20.50 11.81 -35.16
CA LYS A 70 -19.24 12.54 -35.30
C LYS A 70 -18.56 12.30 -36.66
N ARG A 71 -18.77 11.14 -37.29
CA ARG A 71 -18.19 10.79 -38.60
C ARG A 71 -18.93 11.39 -39.79
N ASP A 72 -20.24 11.64 -39.67
CA ASP A 72 -21.03 12.25 -40.74
C ASP A 72 -20.85 13.79 -40.87
N ARG A 73 -20.12 14.44 -39.95
CA ARG A 73 -19.85 15.89 -40.01
C ARG A 73 -18.52 16.28 -40.66
N ASP A 74 -17.61 15.34 -40.88
CA ASP A 74 -16.26 15.62 -41.42
C ASP A 74 -16.15 15.41 -42.95
N ALA A 75 -17.28 15.32 -43.66
CA ALA A 75 -17.31 15.19 -45.12
C ALA A 75 -18.17 16.29 -45.78
N SER A 76 -17.73 17.55 -45.70
CA SER A 76 -18.18 18.61 -46.63
C SER A 76 -17.30 19.86 -46.59
N SER A 77 -16.60 20.06 -47.71
CA SER A 77 -16.18 21.32 -48.34
C SER A 77 -15.23 22.28 -47.63
N ASP A 78 -14.05 22.40 -48.23
CA ASP A 78 -13.18 23.57 -48.31
C ASP A 78 -13.96 24.86 -48.58
N HIS A 79 -13.66 25.92 -47.83
CA HIS A 79 -13.62 27.31 -48.31
C HIS A 79 -12.77 28.15 -47.36
N VAL A 80 -11.72 28.76 -47.92
CA VAL A 80 -10.86 29.74 -47.26
C VAL A 80 -11.66 31.04 -47.10
N ASN A 81 -11.75 31.60 -45.88
CA ASN A 81 -11.76 33.05 -45.78
C ASN A 81 -11.25 33.60 -44.45
N ASP A 82 -10.49 34.66 -44.65
CA ASP A 82 -9.85 35.61 -43.76
C ASP A 82 -10.80 36.15 -42.67
N SER A 83 -10.48 35.86 -41.40
CA SER A 83 -10.89 36.66 -40.24
C SER A 83 -10.10 36.26 -38.99
N ASP A 84 -8.78 36.19 -39.13
CA ASP A 84 -7.86 36.25 -37.99
C ASP A 84 -7.84 37.68 -37.47
N LEU A 85 -8.70 37.99 -36.49
CA LEU A 85 -8.49 39.01 -35.45
C LEU A 85 -9.82 39.19 -34.69
N LYS A 86 -10.09 38.28 -33.74
CA LYS A 86 -10.88 38.49 -32.49
C LYS A 86 -11.39 37.15 -31.92
N ARG A 87 -10.49 36.28 -31.49
CA ARG A 87 -10.79 35.35 -30.39
C ARG A 87 -9.56 34.95 -29.58
N SER A 88 -8.65 35.91 -29.38
CA SER A 88 -7.77 35.92 -28.22
C SER A 88 -8.63 36.23 -26.99
N LYS A 89 -8.66 35.29 -26.03
CA LYS A 89 -9.25 35.31 -24.67
C LYS A 89 -10.30 34.21 -24.46
N ARG A 90 -9.81 32.97 -24.37
CA ARG A 90 -10.29 31.89 -23.48
C ARG A 90 -9.40 30.65 -23.69
N GLN A 91 -8.12 30.79 -23.37
CA GLN A 91 -7.25 29.67 -23.02
C GLN A 91 -6.73 29.96 -21.62
N GLY A 92 -7.53 29.56 -20.63
CA GLY A 92 -6.98 29.17 -19.33
C GLY A 92 -6.67 27.69 -19.48
N GLY A 93 -5.39 27.33 -19.47
CA GLY A 93 -4.93 25.96 -19.66
C GLY A 93 -5.54 25.04 -18.61
N ALA A 94 -6.20 23.98 -19.07
CA ALA A 94 -6.20 22.75 -18.30
C ALA A 94 -4.79 22.20 -18.44
N GLU A 95 -3.96 22.35 -17.40
CA GLU A 95 -2.73 21.57 -17.30
C GLU A 95 -3.12 20.11 -17.47
N ASP A 96 -2.45 19.44 -18.40
CA ASP A 96 -2.53 17.99 -18.61
C ASP A 96 -2.01 17.34 -17.33
N ARG A 97 -2.92 17.04 -16.39
CA ARG A 97 -2.53 16.38 -15.14
C ARG A 97 -2.21 14.94 -15.48
N ASP A 98 -0.96 14.55 -15.29
CA ASP A 98 -0.57 13.15 -15.32
C ASP A 98 -1.35 12.38 -14.25
N ASP A 99 -2.35 11.60 -14.67
CA ASP A 99 -3.17 10.79 -13.79
C ASP A 99 -2.39 9.61 -13.18
N ARG A 100 -1.15 9.35 -13.60
CA ARG A 100 -0.30 8.30 -13.00
C ARG A 100 0.13 8.68 -11.58
N ARG A 101 0.55 7.69 -10.80
CA ARG A 101 0.76 7.86 -9.35
C ARG A 101 2.14 8.44 -9.03
N ARG A 102 2.19 9.29 -8.01
CA ARG A 102 3.43 9.69 -7.35
C ARG A 102 3.66 8.82 -6.11
N VAL A 103 4.81 8.14 -6.05
CA VAL A 103 5.07 7.10 -5.05
C VAL A 103 6.23 7.48 -4.13
N ALA A 104 6.00 7.49 -2.82
CA ALA A 104 7.05 7.60 -1.81
C ALA A 104 7.45 6.21 -1.32
N ILE A 105 8.72 5.84 -1.47
CA ILE A 105 9.30 4.61 -0.89
C ILE A 105 10.02 4.99 0.39
N ILE A 106 9.54 4.53 1.55
CA ILE A 106 10.08 4.88 2.86
C ILE A 106 10.79 3.67 3.44
N VAL A 107 12.10 3.79 3.66
CA VAL A 107 12.98 2.70 4.05
C VAL A 107 13.61 3.00 5.40
N PRO A 108 13.32 2.24 6.46
CA PRO A 108 13.96 2.43 7.75
C PRO A 108 15.36 1.81 7.70
N PHE A 109 16.37 2.56 8.14
CA PHE A 109 17.77 2.17 7.94
C PHE A 109 18.63 2.40 9.18
N ARG A 110 19.58 1.49 9.41
CA ARG A 110 20.73 1.69 10.30
C ARG A 110 21.76 0.60 10.09
N ASP A 111 23.04 0.96 9.92
CA ASP A 111 24.13 0.00 9.71
C ASP A 111 25.12 -0.05 10.88
N LEU A 112 24.68 -0.54 12.04
CA LEU A 112 25.55 -0.69 13.22
C LEU A 112 26.01 -2.14 13.46
N HIS A 113 25.35 -3.12 12.85
CA HIS A 113 25.61 -4.52 13.13
C HIS A 113 26.38 -5.18 11.99
N GLN A 114 27.64 -5.56 12.27
CA GLN A 114 28.51 -6.28 11.33
C GLN A 114 27.86 -7.53 10.71
N ALA A 115 26.93 -8.18 11.43
CA ALA A 115 26.23 -9.36 10.95
C ALA A 115 25.07 -9.06 9.98
N GLN A 116 24.52 -7.84 9.99
CA GLN A 116 23.35 -7.48 9.17
C GLN A 116 23.74 -6.75 7.88
N LYS A 117 25.00 -6.29 7.74
CA LYS A 117 25.59 -5.71 6.52
C LYS A 117 24.60 -4.79 5.76
N ARG A 118 23.91 -3.89 6.50
CA ARG A 118 22.80 -3.10 5.94
C ARG A 118 23.30 -2.14 4.87
N LYS A 119 24.53 -1.63 4.98
CA LYS A 119 25.14 -0.82 3.93
C LYS A 119 25.29 -1.57 2.60
N GLU A 120 25.77 -2.82 2.63
CA GLU A 120 25.87 -3.64 1.41
C GLU A 120 24.49 -3.91 0.78
N GLN A 121 23.44 -4.00 1.60
CA GLN A 121 22.07 -4.14 1.11
C GLN A 121 21.55 -2.83 0.53
N LEU A 122 21.80 -1.68 1.17
CA LEU A 122 21.43 -0.37 0.66
C LEU A 122 22.08 -0.08 -0.70
N ASP A 123 23.36 -0.44 -0.85
CA ASP A 123 24.13 -0.28 -2.09
C ASP A 123 23.55 -1.12 -3.24
N LYS A 124 22.80 -2.19 -2.95
CA LYS A 124 22.04 -2.96 -3.94
C LYS A 124 20.62 -2.42 -4.11
N PHE A 125 20.00 -2.00 -3.03
CA PHE A 125 18.60 -1.58 -2.96
C PHE A 125 18.33 -0.34 -3.80
N VAL A 126 19.09 0.74 -3.60
CA VAL A 126 18.86 2.02 -4.29
C VAL A 126 18.91 1.85 -5.82
N PRO A 127 19.99 1.31 -6.43
CA PRO A 127 20.02 1.15 -7.89
C PRO A 127 18.96 0.16 -8.40
N HIS A 128 18.68 -0.92 -7.66
CA HIS A 128 17.63 -1.87 -8.05
C HIS A 128 16.25 -1.20 -8.08
N MET A 129 15.89 -0.47 -7.02
CA MET A 129 14.60 0.21 -6.92
C MET A 129 14.47 1.36 -7.91
N HIS A 130 15.55 2.12 -8.12
CA HIS A 130 15.59 3.16 -9.14
C HIS A 130 15.22 2.58 -10.51
N GLN A 131 15.88 1.50 -10.93
CA GLN A 131 15.59 0.84 -12.20
C GLN A 131 14.16 0.26 -12.21
N PHE A 132 13.79 -0.50 -11.17
CA PHE A 132 12.48 -1.15 -11.06
C PHE A 132 11.31 -0.15 -11.19
N LEU A 133 11.43 1.03 -10.58
CA LEU A 133 10.40 2.07 -10.61
C LEU A 133 10.45 2.90 -11.90
N SER A 134 11.64 3.22 -12.42
CA SER A 134 11.79 3.97 -13.69
C SER A 134 11.31 3.18 -14.91
N ASP A 135 11.45 1.85 -14.85
CA ASP A 135 10.94 0.94 -15.88
C ASP A 135 9.43 0.71 -15.75
N ASN A 136 8.79 1.17 -14.67
CA ASN A 136 7.36 1.05 -14.46
C ASN A 136 6.60 2.27 -15.03
N LYS A 137 6.06 2.11 -16.25
CA LYS A 137 5.40 3.20 -16.98
C LYS A 137 4.07 3.68 -16.37
N GLU A 138 3.52 2.93 -15.42
CA GLU A 138 2.28 3.27 -14.70
C GLU A 138 2.52 4.24 -13.52
N ILE A 139 3.79 4.53 -13.19
CA ILE A 139 4.19 5.50 -12.16
C ILE A 139 4.53 6.85 -12.84
N ALA A 140 4.00 7.96 -12.32
CA ALA A 140 4.30 9.31 -12.80
C ALA A 140 5.71 9.73 -12.35
N SER A 141 5.95 9.61 -11.05
CA SER A 141 7.22 9.88 -10.40
C SER A 141 7.32 9.09 -9.10
N PHE A 142 8.55 8.94 -8.59
CA PHE A 142 8.79 8.32 -7.30
C PHE A 142 9.96 9.01 -6.59
N HIS A 143 10.00 8.83 -5.28
CA HIS A 143 11.17 9.19 -4.48
C HIS A 143 11.42 8.16 -3.38
N ILE A 144 12.68 7.88 -3.11
CA ILE A 144 13.16 6.90 -2.14
C ILE A 144 13.74 7.65 -0.94
N PHE A 145 13.08 7.50 0.20
CA PHE A 145 13.45 8.09 1.48
C PHE A 145 14.12 7.02 2.36
N ILE A 146 15.44 7.07 2.44
CA ILE A 146 16.20 6.25 3.39
C ILE A 146 16.21 7.00 4.74
N VAL A 147 15.47 6.51 5.71
CA VAL A 147 15.36 7.14 7.05
C VAL A 147 16.31 6.44 8.00
N GLU A 148 17.47 7.04 8.20
CA GLU A 148 18.54 6.49 9.01
C GLU A 148 18.39 6.91 10.48
N GLN A 149 18.31 5.95 11.40
CA GLN A 149 18.46 6.27 12.82
C GLN A 149 19.94 6.51 13.13
N SER A 150 20.24 7.65 13.75
CA SER A 150 21.58 8.00 14.21
C SER A 150 22.17 6.96 15.16
N ASP A 151 23.48 7.02 15.38
CA ASP A 151 24.16 6.22 16.40
C ASP A 151 23.91 6.80 17.80
N ASP A 152 22.66 6.66 18.23
CA ASP A 152 22.12 7.18 19.48
C ASP A 152 22.32 6.23 20.67
N GLY A 153 23.07 5.13 20.48
CA GLY A 153 23.28 4.10 21.50
C GLY A 153 22.04 3.30 21.90
N ARG A 154 20.92 3.43 21.18
CA ARG A 154 19.64 2.75 21.47
C ARG A 154 19.36 1.63 20.47
N LYS A 155 18.41 0.78 20.80
CA LYS A 155 17.87 -0.23 19.88
C LYS A 155 17.23 0.43 18.65
N PHE A 156 17.14 -0.32 17.57
CA PHE A 156 16.57 0.17 16.33
C PHE A 156 15.05 0.30 16.47
N ASN A 157 14.47 1.43 16.07
CA ASN A 157 13.03 1.65 16.11
C ASN A 157 12.46 1.77 14.69
N ARG A 158 12.15 0.62 14.10
CA ARG A 158 11.62 0.51 12.74
C ARG A 158 10.34 1.33 12.56
N GLY A 159 9.35 1.12 13.45
CA GLY A 159 8.05 1.80 13.35
C GLY A 159 8.16 3.32 13.40
N LYS A 160 8.99 3.85 14.31
CA LYS A 160 9.18 5.30 14.45
C LYS A 160 9.88 5.91 13.23
N LEU A 161 10.88 5.23 12.65
CA LEU A 161 11.53 5.69 11.42
C LEU A 161 10.58 5.72 10.22
N LEU A 162 9.71 4.73 10.10
CA LEU A 162 8.69 4.69 9.05
C LEU A 162 7.70 5.86 9.19
N ASN A 163 7.28 6.19 10.42
CA ASN A 163 6.46 7.38 10.71
C ASN A 163 7.20 8.69 10.36
N ILE A 164 8.50 8.78 10.67
CA ILE A 164 9.33 9.95 10.33
C ILE A 164 9.40 10.14 8.81
N GLY A 165 9.68 9.06 8.08
CA GLY A 165 9.70 9.09 6.62
C GLY A 165 8.36 9.48 6.02
N PHE A 166 7.25 8.99 6.59
CA PHE A 166 5.91 9.43 6.18
C PHE A 166 5.73 10.93 6.39
N LYS A 167 6.11 11.48 7.55
CA LYS A 167 5.98 12.91 7.83
C LYS A 167 6.79 13.77 6.86
N ILE A 168 8.01 13.35 6.54
CA ILE A 168 8.88 14.04 5.57
C ILE A 168 8.27 13.97 4.16
N ALA A 169 7.86 12.78 3.72
CA ALA A 169 7.30 12.59 2.38
C ALA A 169 5.91 13.24 2.23
N ALA A 170 5.11 13.31 3.30
CA ALA A 170 3.77 13.87 3.25
C ALA A 170 3.73 15.41 3.32
N ASP A 171 4.88 16.06 3.49
CA ASP A 171 5.00 17.52 3.50
C ASP A 171 4.41 18.10 2.19
N PRO A 172 3.41 19.01 2.25
CA PRO A 172 2.86 19.63 1.05
C PRO A 172 3.87 20.44 0.25
N ASP A 173 4.95 20.91 0.90
CA ASP A 173 6.01 21.73 0.30
C ASP A 173 7.21 20.88 -0.18
N HIS A 174 7.08 19.55 -0.19
CA HIS A 174 8.13 18.67 -0.70
C HIS A 174 8.42 18.94 -2.19
N GLU A 175 9.71 18.93 -2.57
CA GLU A 175 10.16 19.35 -3.92
C GLU A 175 9.59 18.47 -5.06
N ASP A 176 9.39 17.18 -4.81
CA ASP A 176 8.76 16.25 -5.77
C ASP A 176 7.22 16.37 -5.84
N GLY A 177 6.64 17.27 -5.05
CA GLY A 177 5.20 17.47 -4.89
C GLY A 177 4.52 16.37 -4.06
N PRO A 178 3.18 16.37 -4.00
CA PRO A 178 2.44 15.47 -3.13
C PRO A 178 2.45 14.02 -3.64
N PHE A 179 2.80 13.08 -2.77
CA PHE A 179 2.69 11.66 -3.06
C PHE A 179 1.28 11.10 -2.77
N ASP A 180 0.83 10.19 -3.64
CA ASP A 180 -0.45 9.49 -3.53
C ASP A 180 -0.33 8.17 -2.74
N SER A 181 0.82 7.50 -2.88
CA SER A 181 1.09 6.18 -2.34
C SER A 181 2.35 6.20 -1.48
N PHE A 182 2.24 5.71 -0.26
CA PHE A 182 3.35 5.61 0.70
C PHE A 182 3.65 4.13 0.91
N ILE A 183 4.79 3.68 0.40
CA ILE A 183 5.25 2.29 0.46
C ILE A 183 6.35 2.19 1.51
N PHE A 184 6.05 1.53 2.61
CA PHE A 184 6.98 1.25 3.69
C PHE A 184 7.71 -0.05 3.39
N HIS A 185 9.03 0.00 3.35
CA HIS A 185 9.82 -1.01 2.67
C HIS A 185 11.08 -1.38 3.45
N ASP A 186 11.33 -2.68 3.68
CA ASP A 186 12.59 -3.16 4.24
C ASP A 186 13.71 -3.13 3.19
N VAL A 187 14.90 -2.64 3.56
CA VAL A 187 16.03 -2.45 2.62
C VAL A 187 16.59 -3.74 2.00
N ASP A 188 16.27 -4.89 2.60
CA ASP A 188 16.78 -6.21 2.20
C ASP A 188 15.84 -6.98 1.26
N LEU A 189 14.73 -6.38 0.84
CA LEU A 189 13.79 -7.00 -0.08
C LEU A 189 13.90 -6.33 -1.45
N LEU A 190 14.20 -7.08 -2.51
CA LEU A 190 14.27 -6.55 -3.87
C LEU A 190 13.08 -7.07 -4.69
N PRO A 191 12.06 -6.23 -4.96
CA PRO A 191 10.90 -6.64 -5.74
C PRO A 191 11.29 -6.96 -7.19
N GLN A 192 10.63 -7.95 -7.78
CA GLN A 192 10.84 -8.33 -9.18
C GLN A 192 9.65 -7.92 -10.04
N GLU A 193 9.77 -8.07 -11.37
CA GLU A 193 8.82 -7.59 -12.39
C GLU A 193 7.34 -7.81 -12.04
N ALA A 194 7.00 -9.00 -11.51
CA ALA A 194 5.64 -9.38 -11.13
C ALA A 194 4.99 -8.45 -10.08
N LEU A 195 5.79 -7.67 -9.35
CA LEU A 195 5.31 -6.71 -8.35
C LEU A 195 5.14 -5.29 -8.90
N LYS A 196 5.58 -4.95 -10.12
CA LYS A 196 5.39 -3.60 -10.68
C LYS A 196 3.93 -3.10 -10.59
N PRO A 197 2.90 -3.91 -10.92
CA PRO A 197 1.51 -3.47 -10.78
C PRO A 197 1.12 -3.10 -9.35
N TRP A 198 1.74 -3.71 -8.34
CA TRP A 198 1.45 -3.42 -6.93
C TRP A 198 2.08 -2.12 -6.44
N TYR A 199 3.22 -1.72 -7.03
CA TYR A 199 3.86 -0.42 -6.74
C TYR A 199 3.15 0.74 -7.46
N ALA A 200 2.57 0.49 -8.63
CA ALA A 200 1.77 1.49 -9.36
C ALA A 200 0.33 1.61 -8.85
N LYS A 201 -0.18 0.59 -8.15
CA LYS A 201 -1.56 0.53 -7.67
C LYS A 201 -1.85 1.64 -6.65
N GLN A 202 -2.96 2.35 -6.86
CA GLN A 202 -3.50 3.26 -5.85
C GLN A 202 -3.99 2.47 -4.62
N PRO A 203 -3.47 2.76 -3.42
CA PRO A 203 -3.88 2.09 -2.19
C PRO A 203 -5.22 2.65 -1.68
N ASN A 204 -6.33 2.29 -2.34
CA ASN A 204 -7.70 2.56 -1.86
C ASN A 204 -8.04 1.76 -0.58
N VAL A 205 -7.22 0.75 -0.30
CA VAL A 205 -7.11 0.01 0.94
C VAL A 205 -5.62 -0.27 1.19
N PRO A 206 -5.19 -0.57 2.43
CA PRO A 206 -3.82 -1.01 2.70
C PRO A 206 -3.41 -2.22 1.85
N LEU A 207 -2.21 -2.17 1.27
CA LEU A 207 -1.66 -3.24 0.45
C LEU A 207 -0.54 -3.97 1.21
N HIS A 208 -0.62 -5.29 1.37
CA HIS A 208 0.50 -6.10 1.88
C HIS A 208 1.28 -6.71 0.71
N ILE A 209 2.18 -5.94 0.11
CA ILE A 209 2.94 -6.34 -1.09
C ILE A 209 3.85 -7.54 -0.75
N ALA A 210 4.50 -7.55 0.42
CA ALA A 210 5.35 -8.65 0.86
C ALA A 210 4.58 -9.90 1.33
N LYS A 211 3.25 -9.96 1.20
CA LYS A 211 2.48 -11.17 1.55
C LYS A 211 2.93 -12.40 0.76
N CYS A 212 3.38 -12.18 -0.49
CA CYS A 212 3.93 -13.23 -1.36
C CYS A 212 5.36 -13.66 -0.98
N TRP A 213 6.01 -13.00 -0.02
CA TRP A 213 7.39 -13.32 0.38
C TRP A 213 7.48 -14.70 1.03
N GLY A 214 8.27 -15.58 0.42
CA GLY A 214 8.41 -16.98 0.86
C GLY A 214 8.88 -17.18 2.30
N ARG A 215 9.61 -16.23 2.89
CA ARG A 215 10.17 -16.38 4.25
C ARG A 215 9.08 -16.43 5.33
N TYR A 216 8.02 -15.65 5.19
CA TYR A 216 6.96 -15.51 6.21
C TYR A 216 5.55 -15.84 5.69
N ASN A 217 5.44 -16.40 4.49
CA ASN A 217 4.17 -16.74 3.84
C ASN A 217 3.26 -17.67 4.67
N ASN A 218 3.83 -18.52 5.52
CA ASN A 218 3.09 -19.46 6.38
C ASN A 218 2.49 -18.80 7.63
N ASN A 219 2.82 -17.54 7.93
CA ASN A 219 2.22 -16.81 9.04
C ASN A 219 1.06 -15.94 8.53
N PRO A 220 -0.21 -16.32 8.79
CA PRO A 220 -1.36 -15.55 8.33
C PRO A 220 -1.41 -14.14 8.94
N LYS A 221 -0.80 -13.94 10.13
CA LYS A 221 -0.72 -12.66 10.85
C LYS A 221 0.41 -11.76 10.39
N TYR A 222 1.30 -12.23 9.51
CA TYR A 222 2.41 -11.41 9.03
C TYR A 222 1.88 -10.23 8.21
N PHE A 223 2.32 -9.02 8.57
CA PHE A 223 2.00 -7.74 7.91
C PHE A 223 3.23 -6.81 7.90
N GLY A 224 4.41 -7.39 7.69
CA GLY A 224 5.69 -6.67 7.60
C GLY A 224 6.30 -6.71 6.20
N GLY A 225 7.57 -6.28 6.09
CA GLY A 225 8.34 -6.34 4.85
C GLY A 225 8.05 -5.14 3.95
N ILE A 226 6.97 -5.24 3.17
CA ILE A 226 6.56 -4.23 2.21
C ILE A 226 5.05 -4.03 2.33
N VAL A 227 4.64 -2.86 2.80
CA VAL A 227 3.23 -2.46 2.93
C VAL A 227 3.01 -1.08 2.34
N ALA A 228 1.87 -0.85 1.68
CA ALA A 228 1.53 0.43 1.09
C ALA A 228 0.22 0.98 1.63
N PHE A 229 0.14 2.29 1.79
CA PHE A 229 -1.05 3.00 2.27
C PHE A 229 -1.29 4.27 1.47
N SER A 230 -2.56 4.67 1.39
CA SER A 230 -2.88 6.06 1.05
C SER A 230 -2.53 6.97 2.24
N ARG A 231 -2.32 8.26 1.96
CA ARG A 231 -2.18 9.28 3.02
C ARG A 231 -3.33 9.18 4.02
N GLN A 232 -4.57 9.08 3.51
CA GLN A 232 -5.77 9.08 4.33
C GLN A 232 -5.84 7.87 5.26
N ASP A 233 -5.61 6.66 4.76
CA ASP A 233 -5.67 5.46 5.59
C ASP A 233 -4.54 5.42 6.62
N TYR A 234 -3.33 5.83 6.22
CA TYR A 234 -2.19 5.85 7.13
C TYR A 234 -2.37 6.84 8.28
N THR A 235 -2.86 8.05 7.97
CA THR A 235 -3.23 9.04 8.99
C THR A 235 -4.38 8.55 9.86
N ARG A 236 -5.39 7.89 9.28
CA ARG A 236 -6.56 7.37 10.01
C ARG A 236 -6.19 6.32 11.05
N ILE A 237 -5.15 5.52 10.82
CA ILE A 237 -4.65 4.52 11.79
C ILE A 237 -3.54 5.07 12.70
N ASP A 238 -3.24 6.37 12.62
CA ASP A 238 -2.15 7.01 13.34
C ASP A 238 -0.77 6.36 13.08
N GLY A 239 -0.54 5.84 11.87
CA GLY A 239 0.72 5.22 11.45
C GLY A 239 1.19 4.01 12.30
N PHE A 240 2.50 3.76 12.28
CA PHE A 240 3.14 2.71 13.08
C PHE A 240 3.18 3.06 14.58
N PRO A 241 3.33 2.06 15.47
CA PRO A 241 3.65 2.31 16.87
C PRO A 241 5.10 2.81 17.09
N ASN A 242 5.26 3.81 17.95
CA ASN A 242 6.55 4.45 18.31
C ASN A 242 7.28 3.77 19.48
N THR A 243 6.66 2.77 20.12
CA THR A 243 7.10 2.20 21.41
C THR A 243 7.78 0.83 21.31
N PHE A 244 7.89 0.26 20.11
CA PHE A 244 8.64 -0.99 19.89
C PHE A 244 10.09 -0.70 19.54
N TRP A 245 10.99 -1.06 20.45
CA TRP A 245 12.43 -0.84 20.31
C TRP A 245 13.16 -2.18 20.23
N GLY A 246 13.85 -2.41 19.12
CA GLY A 246 14.37 -3.72 18.75
C GLY A 246 13.36 -4.53 17.92
N TRP A 247 13.76 -5.74 17.56
CA TRP A 247 13.02 -6.58 16.62
C TRP A 247 11.70 -7.09 17.21
N GLY A 248 10.60 -6.83 16.49
CA GLY A 248 9.34 -7.56 16.60
C GLY A 248 8.22 -6.86 17.37
N GLY A 249 7.01 -6.95 16.82
CA GLY A 249 5.75 -6.55 17.44
C GLY A 249 5.11 -5.30 16.84
N GLU A 250 5.89 -4.46 16.15
CA GLU A 250 5.43 -3.24 15.52
C GLU A 250 4.49 -3.52 14.32
N ASP A 251 4.82 -4.52 13.50
CA ASP A 251 3.97 -4.94 12.37
C ASP A 251 2.67 -5.60 12.87
N ASP A 252 2.76 -6.39 13.95
CA ASP A 252 1.59 -7.02 14.58
C ASP A 252 0.62 -5.95 15.10
N GLU A 253 1.15 -4.87 15.68
CA GLU A 253 0.34 -3.76 16.16
C GLU A 253 -0.22 -2.93 15.00
N LEU A 254 0.56 -2.66 13.95
CA LEU A 254 0.05 -1.98 12.75
C LEU A 254 -1.14 -2.74 12.16
N GLN A 255 -1.04 -4.06 12.01
CA GLN A 255 -2.15 -4.89 11.52
C GLN A 255 -3.41 -4.76 12.40
N LYS A 256 -3.23 -4.70 13.73
CA LYS A 256 -4.36 -4.49 14.66
C LYS A 256 -4.99 -3.11 14.51
N ARG A 257 -4.20 -2.06 14.25
CA ARG A 257 -4.72 -0.71 13.97
C ARG A 257 -5.53 -0.68 12.68
N VAL A 258 -5.05 -1.34 11.62
CA VAL A 258 -5.77 -1.52 10.35
C VAL A 258 -7.11 -2.23 10.58
N ALA A 259 -7.11 -3.33 11.34
CA ALA A 259 -8.32 -4.06 11.68
C ALA A 259 -9.30 -3.22 12.53
N ALA A 260 -8.79 -2.46 13.51
CA ALA A 260 -9.60 -1.58 14.36
C ALA A 260 -10.26 -0.45 13.55
N ALA A 261 -9.57 0.06 12.53
CA ALA A 261 -10.13 1.02 11.58
C ALA A 261 -11.09 0.39 10.54
N ARG A 262 -11.32 -0.93 10.62
CA ARG A 262 -12.17 -1.72 9.69
C ARG A 262 -11.70 -1.61 8.25
N LEU A 263 -10.41 -1.45 8.04
CA LEU A 263 -9.80 -1.44 6.72
C LEU A 263 -9.51 -2.87 6.27
N ARG A 264 -9.89 -3.19 5.04
CA ARG A 264 -9.52 -4.45 4.39
C ARG A 264 -8.07 -4.37 3.95
N ILE A 265 -7.38 -5.51 3.89
CA ILE A 265 -6.02 -5.59 3.32
C ILE A 265 -6.13 -6.30 1.96
N ASP A 266 -5.51 -5.73 0.94
CA ASP A 266 -5.31 -6.38 -0.35
C ASP A 266 -3.85 -6.81 -0.51
N ALA A 267 -3.58 -7.84 -1.31
CA ALA A 267 -2.25 -8.43 -1.42
C ALA A 267 -2.07 -9.21 -2.73
N PRO A 268 -0.82 -9.34 -3.24
CA PRO A 268 -0.51 -10.27 -4.31
C PRO A 268 -0.91 -11.71 -3.94
N ARG A 269 -1.21 -12.52 -4.96
CA ARG A 269 -1.47 -13.95 -4.76
C ARG A 269 -0.28 -14.62 -4.09
N MET A 270 -0.57 -15.52 -3.16
CA MET A 270 0.45 -16.36 -2.53
C MET A 270 1.16 -17.20 -3.58
N GLY A 271 2.47 -17.42 -3.39
CA GLY A 271 3.24 -18.33 -4.23
C GLY A 271 3.63 -17.77 -5.60
N LEU A 272 3.62 -16.45 -5.79
CA LEU A 272 4.27 -15.82 -6.94
C LEU A 272 5.77 -16.18 -6.92
N PRO A 273 6.26 -17.04 -7.82
CA PRO A 273 7.64 -17.50 -7.78
C PRO A 273 8.57 -16.32 -8.07
N ASN A 274 9.64 -16.20 -7.28
CA ASN A 274 10.66 -15.17 -7.46
C ASN A 274 10.12 -13.72 -7.47
N ALA A 275 9.02 -13.44 -6.76
CA ALA A 275 8.49 -12.06 -6.70
C ALA A 275 9.38 -11.10 -5.89
N ILE A 276 10.15 -11.63 -4.93
CA ILE A 276 11.05 -10.87 -4.05
C ILE A 276 12.36 -11.64 -3.91
N VAL A 277 13.48 -10.97 -4.21
CA VAL A 277 14.82 -11.45 -3.87
C VAL A 277 15.14 -10.94 -2.47
N ASP A 278 15.43 -11.86 -1.57
CA ASP A 278 15.67 -11.62 -0.15
C ASP A 278 17.19 -11.60 0.12
N LEU A 279 17.71 -10.44 0.52
CA LEU A 279 19.13 -10.20 0.78
C LEU A 279 19.56 -10.60 2.19
N GLU A 280 18.66 -11.11 3.03
CA GLU A 280 19.02 -11.58 4.37
C GLU A 280 19.80 -12.88 4.32
N ALA A 281 21.07 -12.83 4.72
CA ALA A 281 21.97 -13.98 4.74
C ALA A 281 21.52 -15.10 5.69
N MET A 282 20.89 -14.75 6.82
CA MET A 282 20.39 -15.74 7.77
C MET A 282 19.03 -16.27 7.32
N ASN A 283 18.87 -17.59 7.23
CA ASN A 283 17.54 -18.18 7.10
C ASN A 283 16.68 -17.90 8.35
N LEU A 284 15.36 -18.10 8.23
CA LEU A 284 14.41 -17.79 9.31
C LEU A 284 14.73 -18.52 10.62
N LYS A 285 15.08 -19.81 10.56
CA LYS A 285 15.40 -20.60 11.77
C LYS A 285 16.61 -20.02 12.50
N THR A 286 17.70 -19.76 11.78
CA THR A 286 18.93 -19.17 12.34
C THR A 286 18.67 -17.77 12.90
N LYS A 287 17.86 -16.96 12.21
CA LYS A 287 17.47 -15.62 12.69
C LYS A 287 16.70 -15.71 14.01
N LEU A 288 15.69 -16.57 14.09
CA LEU A 288 14.90 -16.77 15.31
C LEU A 288 15.75 -17.31 16.48
N ASP A 289 16.67 -18.23 16.22
CA ASP A 289 17.59 -18.75 17.24
C ASP A 289 18.58 -17.68 17.72
N THR A 290 19.02 -16.79 16.84
CA THR A 290 19.86 -15.65 17.19
C THR A 290 19.10 -14.68 18.09
N LEU A 291 17.88 -14.29 17.69
CA LEU A 291 17.02 -13.38 18.47
C LEU A 291 16.64 -13.92 19.85
N ARG A 292 16.64 -15.24 20.05
CA ARG A 292 16.43 -15.86 21.37
C ARG A 292 17.64 -15.71 22.28
N LYS A 293 18.85 -15.61 21.72
CA LYS A 293 20.14 -15.57 22.43
C LYS A 293 20.69 -14.16 22.58
N THR A 294 20.28 -13.23 21.73
CA THR A 294 20.73 -11.84 21.74
C THR A 294 19.68 -10.91 22.33
N ASP A 295 20.12 -9.69 22.65
CA ASP A 295 19.25 -8.63 23.12
C ASP A 295 18.63 -7.80 21.97
N TRP A 296 18.51 -8.40 20.79
CA TRP A 296 18.10 -7.70 19.57
C TRP A 296 16.60 -7.52 19.42
N LYS A 297 15.82 -8.27 20.18
CA LYS A 297 14.36 -8.19 20.19
C LYS A 297 13.87 -7.03 21.04
N CYS A 298 12.62 -6.65 20.80
CA CYS A 298 11.86 -5.87 21.78
C CYS A 298 11.58 -6.75 23.00
N ASN A 299 12.25 -6.44 24.12
CA ASN A 299 12.15 -7.25 25.34
C ASN A 299 10.82 -7.07 26.05
N VAL A 300 10.19 -5.91 25.88
CA VAL A 300 8.89 -5.57 26.47
C VAL A 300 7.76 -5.61 25.44
N LYS A 301 7.89 -6.47 24.42
CA LYS A 301 6.92 -6.60 23.32
C LYS A 301 5.51 -6.83 23.85
N TRP A 302 5.35 -7.67 24.86
CA TRP A 302 4.04 -8.08 25.37
C TRP A 302 3.39 -7.00 26.21
N GLU A 303 4.17 -6.31 27.03
CA GLU A 303 3.75 -5.19 27.87
C GLU A 303 3.33 -3.99 27.01
N VAL A 304 4.11 -3.66 25.97
CA VAL A 304 3.75 -2.64 24.98
C VAL A 304 2.46 -3.04 24.25
N GLN A 305 2.33 -4.31 23.85
CA GLN A 305 1.13 -4.78 23.16
C GLN A 305 -0.11 -4.78 24.07
N GLU A 306 0.04 -5.09 25.36
CA GLU A 306 -1.03 -5.00 26.35
C GLU A 306 -1.48 -3.54 26.55
N GLU A 307 -0.54 -2.61 26.60
CA GLU A 307 -0.84 -1.17 26.64
C GLU A 307 -1.70 -0.73 25.43
N TYR A 308 -1.31 -1.10 24.21
CA TYR A 308 -2.12 -0.80 23.03
C TYR A 308 -3.50 -1.46 23.06
N ASN A 309 -3.61 -2.69 23.55
CA ASN A 309 -4.91 -3.35 23.72
C ASN A 309 -5.80 -2.56 24.71
N LYS A 310 -5.23 -2.04 25.81
CA LYS A 310 -5.95 -1.20 26.77
C LYS A 310 -6.35 0.16 26.17
N MET A 311 -5.49 0.75 25.34
CA MET A 311 -5.79 2.01 24.63
C MET A 311 -6.94 1.87 23.63
N ARG A 312 -7.05 0.73 22.93
CA ARG A 312 -8.15 0.47 22.00
C ARG A 312 -9.54 0.50 22.61
N GLY A 313 -9.66 0.24 23.92
CA GLY A 313 -10.92 0.35 24.65
C GLY A 313 -11.25 1.77 25.10
N ARG A 314 -10.36 2.75 24.88
CA ARG A 314 -10.55 4.16 25.28
C ARG A 314 -11.25 4.96 24.19
N ALA A 315 -11.68 6.17 24.55
CA ALA A 315 -12.30 7.10 23.64
C ALA A 315 -11.39 7.44 22.45
N ALA A 316 -12.00 7.74 21.29
CA ALA A 316 -11.33 7.92 20.01
C ALA A 316 -10.36 9.11 19.96
N ASP A 317 -10.43 10.01 20.95
CA ASP A 317 -9.60 11.20 21.11
C ASP A 317 -8.28 10.94 21.84
N VAL A 318 -8.07 9.76 22.44
CA VAL A 318 -6.80 9.41 23.08
C VAL A 318 -5.75 9.11 21.99
N PRO A 319 -4.73 9.98 21.79
CA PRO A 319 -3.78 9.79 20.71
C PRO A 319 -2.94 8.56 20.97
N TRP A 320 -2.80 7.73 19.95
CA TRP A 320 -1.95 6.55 20.02
C TRP A 320 -0.49 7.00 20.06
N TRP A 321 0.40 6.09 20.44
CA TRP A 321 1.83 6.27 20.27
C TRP A 321 2.20 6.11 18.78
N GLY A 322 1.69 6.97 17.92
CA GLY A 322 1.88 6.94 16.47
C GLY A 322 2.25 8.31 15.90
N LEU A 323 1.65 8.72 14.78
CA LEU A 323 1.93 10.00 14.13
C LEU A 323 1.66 11.19 15.07
N ALA A 324 0.56 11.15 15.83
CA ALA A 324 0.18 12.20 16.77
C ALA A 324 1.17 12.40 17.93
N LYS A 325 1.99 11.40 18.22
CA LYS A 325 3.03 11.43 19.27
C LYS A 325 4.42 11.17 18.70
N LEU A 326 4.65 11.62 17.47
CA LEU A 326 5.92 11.45 16.78
C LEU A 326 6.86 12.63 17.08
N ASP A 327 8.01 12.33 17.66
CA ASP A 327 9.06 13.30 17.96
C ASP A 327 10.43 12.80 17.50
N PHE A 328 11.17 13.69 16.82
CA PHE A 328 12.48 13.42 16.23
C PHE A 328 13.18 14.72 15.86
N LYS A 329 14.49 14.64 15.63
CA LYS A 329 15.29 15.73 15.09
C LYS A 329 16.07 15.25 13.87
N GLU A 330 16.00 15.99 12.77
CA GLU A 330 16.88 15.76 11.62
C GLU A 330 18.31 16.20 11.96
N VAL A 331 19.27 15.32 11.71
CA VAL A 331 20.69 15.51 12.01
C VAL A 331 21.48 15.76 10.73
N ALA A 332 21.15 15.03 9.66
CA ALA A 332 21.80 15.16 8.37
C ALA A 332 20.86 14.76 7.23
N ARG A 333 21.17 15.26 6.03
CA ARG A 333 20.48 14.93 4.79
C ARG A 333 21.50 14.80 3.66
N GLU A 334 21.41 13.72 2.92
CA GLU A 334 22.33 13.37 1.84
C GLU A 334 21.53 12.91 0.62
N LYS A 335 21.84 13.46 -0.55
CA LYS A 335 21.29 12.96 -1.82
C LYS A 335 22.06 11.72 -2.25
N LEU A 336 21.37 10.60 -2.41
CA LEU A 336 21.98 9.32 -2.83
C LEU A 336 21.96 9.16 -4.35
N ASP A 337 20.88 9.58 -5.00
CA ASP A 337 20.77 9.66 -6.46
C ASP A 337 19.72 10.74 -6.86
N THR A 338 19.25 10.75 -8.11
CA THR A 338 18.25 11.71 -8.59
C THR A 338 16.86 11.56 -7.95
N HIS A 339 16.50 10.39 -7.45
CA HIS A 339 15.21 10.03 -6.86
C HIS A 339 15.36 9.42 -5.47
N ALA A 340 16.49 9.61 -4.79
CA ALA A 340 16.77 9.01 -3.49
C ALA A 340 17.50 9.98 -2.57
N THR A 341 17.02 10.07 -1.33
CA THR A 341 17.60 10.89 -0.27
C THR A 341 17.71 10.04 0.99
N LYS A 342 18.86 10.13 1.67
CA LYS A 342 19.04 9.64 3.02
C LYS A 342 18.86 10.79 4.00
N VAL A 343 18.01 10.59 5.01
CA VAL A 343 17.78 11.52 6.10
C VAL A 343 18.18 10.81 7.40
N THR A 344 19.21 11.31 8.07
CA THR A 344 19.67 10.80 9.36
C THR A 344 18.97 11.56 10.47
N VAL A 345 18.36 10.84 11.41
CA VAL A 345 17.51 11.42 12.45
C VAL A 345 17.85 10.88 13.84
N ASP A 346 17.79 11.77 14.82
CA ASP A 346 17.71 11.42 16.24
C ASP A 346 16.26 11.10 16.57
N VAL A 347 16.00 9.84 16.93
CA VAL A 347 14.66 9.40 17.33
C VAL A 347 14.42 9.80 18.78
N LEU A 348 13.60 10.81 19.07
CA LEU A 348 13.48 11.33 20.44
C LEU A 348 12.66 10.41 21.35
N TYR A 349 12.68 10.64 22.66
CA TYR A 349 11.90 9.86 23.62
C TYR A 349 10.40 10.08 23.48
N ASN A 350 9.61 9.11 23.96
CA ASN A 350 8.16 9.25 23.98
C ASN A 350 7.74 9.88 25.32
N TYR A 351 6.99 10.97 25.31
CA TYR A 351 6.53 11.66 26.52
C TYR A 351 4.99 11.61 26.65
N ASN A 352 4.52 11.44 27.87
CA ASN A 352 3.11 11.51 28.22
C ASN A 352 2.61 12.96 28.16
N ALA A 353 1.29 13.15 28.21
CA ALA A 353 0.68 14.48 28.16
C ALA A 353 1.06 15.38 29.36
N ASP A 354 1.42 14.78 30.49
CA ASP A 354 1.90 15.47 31.70
C ASP A 354 3.41 15.77 31.67
N GLY A 355 4.10 15.48 30.55
CA GLY A 355 5.54 15.67 30.40
C GLY A 355 6.40 14.56 31.02
N SER A 356 5.80 13.57 31.67
CA SER A 356 6.54 12.41 32.17
C SER A 356 7.00 11.49 31.03
N GLU A 357 8.13 10.81 31.22
CA GLU A 357 8.60 9.84 30.22
C GLU A 357 7.66 8.63 30.13
N HIS A 358 7.43 8.16 28.90
CA HIS A 358 6.79 6.89 28.67
C HIS A 358 7.62 5.75 29.28
N TRP A 359 6.97 4.81 29.96
CA TRP A 359 7.64 3.76 30.73
C TRP A 359 8.61 2.91 29.89
N ALA A 360 8.31 2.72 28.59
CA ALA A 360 9.14 1.96 27.66
C ALA A 360 10.48 2.66 27.33
N ASN A 361 10.63 3.96 27.64
CA ASN A 361 11.91 4.66 27.49
C ASN A 361 13.02 4.08 28.39
N ARG A 362 12.66 3.28 29.40
CA ARG A 362 13.60 2.56 30.27
C ARG A 362 14.08 1.22 29.70
N LYS A 363 13.68 0.89 28.47
CA LYS A 363 13.94 -0.41 27.81
C LYS A 363 14.54 -0.25 26.41
N LEU A 364 15.18 0.89 26.17
CA LEU A 364 15.67 1.31 24.87
C LEU A 364 17.08 0.83 24.60
N HIS A 365 17.84 0.49 25.64
CA HIS A 365 19.23 0.13 25.54
C HIS A 365 19.44 -1.38 25.52
N TRP A 366 20.62 -1.76 25.04
CA TRP A 366 21.06 -3.15 25.05
C TRP A 366 21.26 -3.61 26.49
N LYS A 367 20.81 -4.83 26.79
CA LYS A 367 20.81 -5.51 28.10
C LYS A 367 19.78 -5.01 29.10
N ASP A 368 18.89 -4.10 28.71
CA ASP A 368 17.73 -3.75 29.51
C ASP A 368 16.78 -4.98 29.59
N LYS A 369 16.79 -5.67 30.73
CA LYS A 369 15.91 -6.81 31.01
C LYS A 369 14.55 -6.36 31.48
#